data_AF-A0AAN8WRK1-F1
#
_entry.id   AF-A0AAN8WRK1-F1
#
_cell.length_a   1.000
_cell.length_b   1.000
_cell.length_c   1.000
_cell.angle_alpha   90.00
_cell.angle_beta   90.00
_cell.angle_gamma   90.00
#
_symmetry.space_group_name_H-M   'P 1'
#
loop_
_entity.id
_entity.type
_entity.pdbx_description
1 polymer ?
#
loop_
_entity_poly.entity_id
_entity_poly.type
_entity_poly.pdbx_seq_one_letter_code
_entity_poly.pdbx_strand_id
1 'polypeptide(L)'
;MVISLDDKIRNMDGEMKENETLREQIRSLEEANKAQGQERKELEKRIKKLEGEKSQLESRISKQEDKNKQLNDNLKELDCVVDRILEPWNALVLYFQGAVLEDHLESIEKIYGALTNPVYKMYFKFLSYILPVVTKMNKEFQGEGVQIHHALDKVCALYRSVLSNYTKREVLDTLDIFAVNHHDPHNSLSEKTVHFGTKVQRMLVEAGSCPTIEASLVSGFRVKCLNFYVEIATFLSVLDHKLSISKTMRDLTELLGIFPNLVSEPLHDAVNDD
;
A
#
# COMPACT_ATOMS: atom_id res chain seq x y z
N MET A 1 93.63 8.77 -19.60
CA MET A 1 92.37 8.90 -18.85
C MET A 1 92.40 7.90 -17.71
N VAL A 2 92.92 8.30 -16.55
CA VAL A 2 92.86 7.49 -15.33
C VAL A 2 91.79 8.15 -14.48
N ILE A 3 90.59 7.57 -14.47
CA ILE A 3 89.56 7.98 -13.51
C ILE A 3 90.10 7.62 -12.13
N SER A 4 90.17 8.59 -11.22
CA SER A 4 90.70 8.42 -9.87
C SER A 4 89.91 7.35 -9.13
N LEU A 5 90.59 6.50 -8.34
CA LEU A 5 89.93 5.50 -7.50
C LEU A 5 88.87 6.13 -6.59
N ASP A 6 89.11 7.36 -6.13
CA ASP A 6 88.21 8.13 -5.27
C ASP A 6 86.89 8.50 -5.97
N ASP A 7 86.91 8.78 -7.27
CA ASP A 7 85.70 9.08 -8.03
C ASP A 7 84.84 7.83 -8.22
N LYS A 8 85.47 6.66 -8.37
CA LYS A 8 84.77 5.36 -8.39
C LYS A 8 84.15 5.02 -7.04
N ILE A 9 84.85 5.27 -5.94
CA ILE A 9 84.34 5.05 -4.57
C ILE A 9 83.13 5.95 -4.31
N ARG A 10 83.20 7.24 -4.66
CA ARG A 10 82.09 8.18 -4.51
C ARG A 10 80.87 7.81 -5.36
N ASN A 11 81.09 7.30 -6.57
CA ASN A 11 80.01 6.81 -7.42
C ASN A 11 79.35 5.54 -6.86
N MET A 12 80.15 4.59 -6.35
CA MET A 12 79.63 3.39 -5.66
C MET A 12 78.84 3.73 -4.39
N ASP A 13 79.29 4.71 -3.61
CA ASP A 13 78.57 5.16 -2.42
C ASP A 13 77.23 5.82 -2.76
N GLY A 14 77.17 6.55 -3.89
CA GLY A 14 75.93 7.11 -4.43
C GLY A 14 74.96 6.00 -4.88
N GLU A 15 75.45 5.05 -5.66
CA GLU A 15 74.69 3.87 -6.12
C GLU A 15 74.20 3.02 -4.94
N MET A 16 74.99 2.87 -3.88
CA MET A 16 74.61 2.12 -2.68
C MET A 16 73.47 2.79 -1.90
N LYS A 17 73.49 4.12 -1.74
CA LYS A 17 72.40 4.89 -1.12
C LYS A 17 71.12 4.86 -1.94
N GLU A 18 71.24 4.92 -3.27
CA GLU A 18 70.10 4.77 -4.17
C GLU A 18 69.50 3.35 -4.08
N ASN A 19 70.33 2.31 -4.00
CA ASN A 19 69.89 0.93 -3.81
C ASN A 19 69.17 0.74 -2.47
N GLU A 20 69.66 1.36 -1.40
CA GLU A 20 69.02 1.33 -0.08
C GLU A 20 67.65 2.03 -0.10
N THR A 21 67.56 3.18 -0.78
CA THR A 21 66.29 3.91 -0.96
C THR A 21 65.26 3.08 -1.75
N LEU A 22 65.69 2.42 -2.83
CA LEU A 22 64.84 1.54 -3.63
C LEU A 22 64.34 0.33 -2.83
N ARG A 23 65.19 -0.25 -1.97
CA ARG A 23 64.78 -1.36 -1.08
C ARG A 23 63.71 -0.94 -0.08
N GLU A 24 63.81 0.27 0.46
CA GLU A 24 62.81 0.82 1.39
C GLU A 24 61.48 1.09 0.66
N GLN A 25 61.52 1.61 -0.57
CA GLN A 25 60.34 1.79 -1.42
C GLN A 25 59.66 0.45 -1.77
N ILE A 26 60.43 -0.57 -2.12
CA ILE A 26 59.91 -1.92 -2.39
C ILE A 26 59.22 -2.49 -1.15
N ARG A 27 59.83 -2.38 0.03
CA ARG A 27 59.22 -2.85 1.28
C ARG A 27 57.88 -2.16 1.57
N SER A 28 57.83 -0.84 1.39
CA SER A 28 56.60 -0.06 1.56
C SER A 28 55.50 -0.47 0.56
N LEU A 29 55.86 -0.72 -0.71
CA LEU A 29 54.92 -1.21 -1.73
C LEU A 29 54.41 -2.63 -1.41
N GLU A 30 55.26 -3.51 -0.90
CA GLU A 30 54.86 -4.85 -0.47
C GLU A 30 53.86 -4.82 0.69
N GLU A 31 54.08 -3.94 1.67
CA GLU A 31 53.15 -3.71 2.78
C GLU A 31 51.81 -3.15 2.31
N ALA A 32 51.83 -2.16 1.40
CA ALA A 32 50.62 -1.59 0.82
C ALA A 32 49.81 -2.64 0.02
N ASN A 33 50.48 -3.45 -0.80
CA ASN A 33 49.83 -4.55 -1.54
C ASN A 33 49.20 -5.60 -0.60
N LYS A 34 49.86 -5.89 0.53
CA LYS A 34 49.32 -6.82 1.54
C LYS A 34 48.08 -6.25 2.22
N ALA A 35 48.08 -4.97 2.57
CA ALA A 35 46.92 -4.28 3.15
C ALA A 35 45.75 -4.24 2.15
N GLN A 36 46.00 -3.89 0.89
CA GLN A 36 44.99 -3.88 -0.16
C GLN A 36 44.41 -5.28 -0.41
N GLY A 37 45.23 -6.33 -0.33
CA GLY A 37 44.78 -7.72 -0.41
C GLY A 37 43.87 -8.13 0.75
N GLN A 38 44.07 -7.60 1.96
CA GLN A 38 43.19 -7.83 3.10
C GLN A 38 41.86 -7.09 2.94
N GLU A 39 41.89 -5.84 2.50
CA GLU A 39 40.70 -5.04 2.24
C GLU A 39 39.81 -5.68 1.16
N ARG A 40 40.41 -6.17 0.07
CA ARG A 40 39.69 -6.89 -0.99
C ARG A 40 38.97 -8.14 -0.45
N LYS A 41 39.62 -8.92 0.40
CA LYS A 41 39.00 -10.11 1.03
C LYS A 41 37.83 -9.73 1.93
N GLU A 42 37.91 -8.60 2.63
CA GLU A 42 36.83 -8.11 3.48
C GLU A 42 35.64 -7.60 2.65
N LEU A 43 35.90 -6.89 1.56
CA LEU A 43 34.87 -6.47 0.61
C LEU A 43 34.16 -7.67 -0.04
N GLU A 44 34.89 -8.70 -0.46
CA GLU A 44 34.31 -9.93 -1.03
C GLU A 44 33.35 -10.63 -0.04
N LYS A 45 33.69 -10.67 1.25
CA LYS A 45 32.78 -11.18 2.28
C LYS A 45 31.51 -10.34 2.42
N ARG A 46 31.64 -9.00 2.38
CA ARG A 46 30.49 -8.08 2.47
C ARG A 46 29.56 -8.23 1.28
N ILE A 47 30.10 -8.32 0.07
CA ILE A 47 29.31 -8.56 -1.16
C ILE A 47 28.51 -9.86 -1.02
N LYS A 48 29.17 -10.96 -0.64
CA LYS A 48 28.49 -12.24 -0.46
C LYS A 48 27.38 -12.20 0.59
N LYS A 49 27.57 -11.41 1.66
CA LYS A 49 26.53 -11.20 2.68
C LYS A 49 25.33 -10.43 2.09
N LEU A 50 25.58 -9.34 1.38
CA LEU A 50 24.54 -8.51 0.75
C LEU A 50 23.77 -9.27 -0.32
N GLU A 51 24.42 -10.13 -1.12
CA GLU A 51 23.76 -11.00 -2.09
C GLU A 51 22.78 -11.97 -1.42
N GLY A 52 23.14 -12.51 -0.26
CA GLY A 52 22.26 -13.34 0.56
C GLY A 52 21.05 -12.56 1.09
N GLU A 53 21.26 -11.34 1.60
CA GLU A 53 20.19 -10.44 2.07
C GLU A 53 19.24 -10.04 0.93
N LYS A 54 19.79 -9.71 -0.25
CA LYS A 54 19.01 -9.40 -1.46
C LYS A 54 18.11 -10.57 -1.86
N SER A 55 18.66 -11.78 -1.94
CA SER A 55 17.89 -12.98 -2.31
C SER A 55 16.75 -13.27 -1.31
N GLN A 56 16.97 -13.03 -0.02
CA GLN A 56 15.91 -13.15 1.00
C GLN A 56 14.81 -12.10 0.81
N LEU A 57 15.17 -10.85 0.49
CA LEU A 57 14.20 -9.78 0.23
C LEU A 57 13.36 -10.06 -1.01
N GLU A 58 13.97 -10.52 -2.10
CA GLU A 58 13.25 -10.89 -3.33
C GLU A 58 12.22 -11.99 -3.08
N SER A 59 12.58 -13.02 -2.29
CA SER A 59 11.61 -14.06 -1.88
C SER A 59 10.47 -13.51 -1.03
N ARG A 60 10.73 -12.53 -0.16
CA ARG A 60 9.69 -11.88 0.66
C ARG A 60 8.75 -11.02 -0.17
N ILE A 61 9.28 -10.28 -1.14
CA ILE A 61 8.51 -9.45 -2.07
C ILE A 61 7.56 -10.34 -2.88
N SER A 62 8.07 -11.40 -3.51
CA SER A 62 7.25 -12.34 -4.28
C SER A 62 6.12 -12.96 -3.45
N LYS A 63 6.39 -13.38 -2.20
CA LYS A 63 5.34 -13.88 -1.29
C LYS A 63 4.28 -12.82 -0.95
N GLN A 64 4.67 -11.56 -0.87
CA GLN A 64 3.75 -10.47 -0.55
C GLN A 64 2.89 -10.11 -1.76
N GLU A 65 3.47 -10.14 -2.97
CA GLU A 65 2.75 -9.97 -4.24
C GLU A 65 1.65 -11.04 -4.39
N ASP A 66 1.97 -12.30 -4.15
CA ASP A 66 0.99 -13.40 -4.21
C ASP A 66 -0.16 -13.20 -3.21
N LYS A 67 0.15 -12.80 -1.96
CA LYS A 67 -0.88 -12.48 -0.95
C LYS A 67 -1.76 -11.32 -1.37
N ASN A 68 -1.17 -10.26 -1.91
CA ASN A 68 -1.90 -9.09 -2.37
C ASN A 68 -2.81 -9.42 -3.55
N LYS A 69 -2.35 -10.28 -4.47
CA LYS A 69 -3.15 -10.80 -5.58
C LYS A 69 -4.36 -11.60 -5.07
N GLN A 70 -4.14 -12.55 -4.17
CA GLN A 70 -5.24 -13.34 -3.57
C GLN A 70 -6.26 -12.45 -2.86
N LEU A 71 -5.81 -11.45 -2.11
CA LEU A 71 -6.70 -10.52 -1.41
C LEU A 71 -7.56 -9.71 -2.40
N ASN A 72 -7.00 -9.31 -3.54
CA ASN A 72 -7.73 -8.58 -4.57
C ASN A 72 -8.80 -9.45 -5.24
N ASP A 73 -8.47 -10.70 -5.54
CA ASP A 73 -9.42 -11.63 -6.12
C ASP A 73 -10.57 -11.89 -5.15
N ASN A 74 -10.28 -12.09 -3.86
CA ASN A 74 -11.30 -12.20 -2.80
C ASN A 74 -12.19 -10.94 -2.70
N LEU A 75 -11.62 -9.74 -2.84
CA LEU A 75 -12.40 -8.49 -2.80
C LEU A 75 -13.34 -8.36 -4.00
N LYS A 76 -12.88 -8.72 -5.21
CA LYS A 76 -13.72 -8.74 -6.41
C LYS A 76 -14.83 -9.78 -6.30
N GLU A 77 -14.52 -10.95 -5.75
CA GLU A 77 -15.51 -11.99 -5.48
C GLU A 77 -16.59 -11.47 -4.52
N LEU A 78 -16.20 -10.76 -3.46
CA LEU A 78 -17.15 -10.18 -2.51
C LEU A 78 -18.10 -9.18 -3.18
N ASP A 79 -17.58 -8.28 -4.02
CA ASP A 79 -18.37 -7.30 -4.79
C ASP A 79 -19.43 -8.02 -5.65
N CYS A 80 -18.99 -9.04 -6.39
CA CYS A 80 -19.86 -9.88 -7.21
C CYS A 80 -20.92 -10.64 -6.39
N VAL A 81 -20.56 -11.18 -5.23
CA VAL A 81 -21.50 -11.91 -4.36
C VAL A 81 -22.57 -10.98 -3.81
N VAL A 82 -22.20 -9.77 -3.40
CA VAL A 82 -23.16 -8.76 -2.90
C VAL A 82 -24.21 -8.45 -3.96
N ASP A 83 -23.80 -8.20 -5.19
CA ASP A 83 -24.74 -7.91 -6.28
C ASP A 83 -25.63 -9.11 -6.63
N ARG A 84 -25.06 -10.33 -6.68
CA ARG A 84 -25.82 -11.57 -6.91
C ARG A 84 -26.86 -11.88 -5.82
N ILE A 85 -26.63 -11.45 -4.58
CA ILE A 85 -27.61 -11.59 -3.50
C ILE A 85 -28.69 -10.51 -3.62
N LEU A 86 -28.28 -9.28 -3.98
CA LEU A 86 -29.17 -8.13 -4.07
C LEU A 86 -30.13 -8.17 -5.26
N GLU A 87 -29.73 -8.76 -6.38
CA GLU A 87 -30.52 -8.83 -7.62
C GLU A 87 -31.81 -9.66 -7.43
N PRO A 88 -31.77 -10.92 -6.98
CA PRO A 88 -32.96 -11.72 -6.72
C PRO A 88 -33.46 -11.57 -5.28
N TRP A 89 -33.17 -10.47 -4.56
CA TRP A 89 -33.46 -10.36 -3.12
C TRP A 89 -34.90 -10.78 -2.76
N ASN A 90 -35.90 -10.26 -3.48
CA ASN A 90 -37.30 -10.56 -3.21
C ASN A 90 -37.65 -12.03 -3.55
N ALA A 91 -37.03 -12.60 -4.58
CA ALA A 91 -37.21 -14.01 -4.92
C ALA A 91 -36.59 -14.92 -3.86
N LEU A 92 -35.42 -14.55 -3.30
CA LEU A 92 -34.80 -15.24 -2.18
C LEU A 92 -35.71 -15.21 -0.95
N VAL A 93 -36.28 -14.04 -0.60
CA VAL A 93 -37.25 -13.93 0.49
C VAL A 93 -38.42 -14.90 0.30
N LEU A 94 -39.03 -14.93 -0.90
CA LEU A 94 -40.15 -15.82 -1.20
C LEU A 94 -39.77 -17.31 -1.16
N TYR A 95 -38.60 -17.65 -1.70
CA TYR A 95 -38.07 -19.01 -1.66
C TYR A 95 -37.88 -19.51 -0.23
N PHE A 96 -37.19 -18.73 0.59
CA PHE A 96 -36.94 -19.10 1.99
C PHE A 96 -38.22 -19.05 2.83
N GLN A 97 -39.20 -18.20 2.48
CA GLN A 97 -40.52 -18.24 3.12
C GLN A 97 -41.22 -19.58 2.90
N GLY A 98 -41.21 -20.11 1.68
CA GLY A 98 -41.75 -21.44 1.38
C GLY A 98 -40.98 -22.54 2.10
N ALA A 99 -39.65 -22.49 2.04
CA ALA A 99 -38.79 -23.50 2.67
C ALA A 99 -38.93 -23.56 4.20
N VAL A 100 -39.17 -22.43 4.88
CA VAL A 100 -39.47 -22.43 6.33
C VAL A 100 -40.77 -23.16 6.65
N LEU A 101 -41.77 -23.08 5.77
CA LEU A 101 -43.07 -23.75 5.95
C LEU A 101 -43.01 -25.25 5.67
N GLU A 102 -42.07 -25.70 4.83
CA GLU A 102 -41.95 -27.10 4.39
C GLU A 102 -40.94 -27.88 5.24
N ASP A 103 -39.72 -27.35 5.41
CA ASP A 103 -38.57 -28.12 5.90
C ASP A 103 -38.30 -27.93 7.41
N HIS A 104 -38.79 -26.84 8.01
CA HIS A 104 -38.60 -26.47 9.42
C HIS A 104 -37.14 -26.57 9.93
N LEU A 105 -36.15 -26.33 9.07
CA LEU A 105 -34.74 -26.33 9.45
C LEU A 105 -34.35 -24.98 10.07
N GLU A 106 -33.70 -25.02 11.23
CA GLU A 106 -33.24 -23.83 11.96
C GLU A 106 -32.32 -22.92 11.11
N SER A 107 -31.52 -23.51 10.22
CA SER A 107 -30.67 -22.76 9.29
C SER A 107 -31.47 -21.95 8.27
N ILE A 108 -32.57 -22.50 7.77
CA ILE A 108 -33.48 -21.83 6.81
C ILE A 108 -34.20 -20.68 7.51
N GLU A 109 -34.68 -20.90 8.75
CA GLU A 109 -35.31 -19.85 9.55
C GLU A 109 -34.35 -18.68 9.82
N LYS A 110 -33.08 -18.97 10.14
CA LYS A 110 -32.04 -17.93 10.31
C LYS A 110 -31.83 -17.11 9.04
N ILE A 111 -31.72 -17.77 7.88
CA ILE A 111 -31.53 -17.09 6.59
C ILE A 111 -32.75 -16.25 6.24
N TYR A 112 -33.95 -16.81 6.40
CA TYR A 112 -35.20 -16.10 6.17
C TYR A 112 -35.33 -14.87 7.09
N GLY A 113 -35.02 -15.02 8.38
CA GLY A 113 -34.98 -13.92 9.34
C GLY A 113 -33.98 -12.83 8.95
N ALA A 114 -32.82 -13.20 8.40
CA ALA A 114 -31.85 -12.23 7.89
C ALA A 114 -32.34 -11.50 6.63
N LEU A 115 -32.95 -12.21 5.67
CA LEU A 115 -33.46 -11.65 4.41
C LEU A 115 -34.69 -10.77 4.58
N THR A 116 -35.51 -11.05 5.59
CA THR A 116 -36.70 -10.25 5.96
C THR A 116 -36.35 -9.03 6.79
N ASN A 117 -35.22 -9.05 7.50
CA ASN A 117 -34.76 -7.91 8.27
C ASN A 117 -34.19 -6.81 7.34
N PRO A 118 -34.82 -5.61 7.32
CA PRO A 118 -34.45 -4.54 6.39
C PRO A 118 -33.05 -3.98 6.65
N VAL A 119 -32.50 -4.11 7.86
CA VAL A 119 -31.16 -3.63 8.21
C VAL A 119 -30.09 -4.43 7.47
N TYR A 120 -30.24 -5.75 7.32
CA TYR A 120 -29.31 -6.54 6.49
C TYR A 120 -29.35 -6.10 5.04
N LYS A 121 -30.55 -5.86 4.50
CA LYS A 121 -30.71 -5.32 3.15
C LYS A 121 -30.01 -3.96 2.99
N MET A 122 -30.09 -3.08 4.00
CA MET A 122 -29.35 -1.81 4.02
C MET A 122 -27.83 -2.05 3.99
N TYR A 123 -27.30 -2.99 4.77
CA TYR A 123 -25.87 -3.34 4.72
C TYR A 123 -25.43 -3.81 3.35
N PHE A 124 -26.16 -4.73 2.71
CA PHE A 124 -25.81 -5.17 1.36
C PHE A 124 -25.86 -4.02 0.35
N LYS A 125 -26.85 -3.13 0.44
CA LYS A 125 -26.94 -1.94 -0.43
C LYS A 125 -25.81 -0.94 -0.17
N PHE A 126 -25.36 -0.80 1.06
CA PHE A 126 -24.18 -0.01 1.42
C PHE A 126 -22.90 -0.64 0.84
N LEU A 127 -22.73 -1.96 0.96
CA LEU A 127 -21.59 -2.68 0.41
C LEU A 127 -21.53 -2.55 -1.11
N SER A 128 -22.64 -2.74 -1.82
CA SER A 128 -22.76 -2.52 -3.28
C SER A 128 -22.43 -1.08 -3.70
N TYR A 129 -22.55 -0.11 -2.80
CA TYR A 129 -22.14 1.27 -3.05
C TYR A 129 -20.63 1.50 -2.83
N ILE A 130 -20.07 0.99 -1.73
CA ILE A 130 -18.69 1.32 -1.32
C ILE A 130 -17.64 0.36 -1.87
N LEU A 131 -17.96 -0.91 -2.09
CA LEU A 131 -17.01 -1.91 -2.60
C LEU A 131 -16.43 -1.53 -3.96
N PRO A 132 -17.20 -1.01 -4.95
CA PRO A 132 -16.61 -0.54 -6.20
C PRO A 132 -15.56 0.56 -6.03
N VAL A 133 -15.72 1.43 -5.02
CA VAL A 133 -14.76 2.49 -4.69
C VAL A 133 -13.46 1.88 -4.17
N VAL A 134 -13.56 0.92 -3.24
CA VAL A 134 -12.41 0.22 -2.65
C VAL A 134 -11.70 -0.67 -3.69
N THR A 135 -12.44 -1.39 -4.52
CA THR A 135 -11.88 -2.22 -5.61
C THR A 135 -11.16 -1.37 -6.65
N LYS A 136 -11.73 -0.22 -7.02
CA LYS A 136 -11.07 0.73 -7.93
C LYS A 136 -9.77 1.26 -7.33
N MET A 137 -9.80 1.64 -6.05
CA MET A 137 -8.61 2.09 -5.33
C MET A 137 -7.50 1.04 -5.36
N ASN A 138 -7.81 -0.20 -4.98
CA ASN A 138 -6.83 -1.28 -4.96
C ASN A 138 -6.22 -1.53 -6.34
N LYS A 139 -7.02 -1.44 -7.41
CA LYS A 139 -6.52 -1.59 -8.78
C LYS A 139 -5.53 -0.48 -9.16
N GLU A 140 -5.80 0.77 -8.78
CA GLU A 140 -4.93 1.91 -9.09
C GLU A 140 -3.55 1.79 -8.42
N PHE A 141 -3.48 1.23 -7.22
CA PHE A 141 -2.23 0.98 -6.51
C PHE A 141 -1.44 -0.23 -7.01
N GLN A 142 -2.04 -1.08 -7.83
CA GLN A 142 -1.45 -2.34 -8.30
C GLN A 142 -1.00 -2.29 -9.76
N GLY A 143 -1.22 -1.18 -10.47
CA GLY A 143 -0.83 -1.05 -11.87
C GLY A 143 0.68 -1.20 -12.08
N GLU A 144 1.08 -1.95 -13.11
CA GLU A 144 2.47 -2.01 -13.56
C GLU A 144 2.83 -0.63 -14.16
N GLY A 145 3.64 0.15 -13.44
CA GLY A 145 3.97 1.53 -13.84
C GLY A 145 3.15 2.60 -13.12
N VAL A 146 2.98 2.46 -11.80
CA VAL A 146 2.41 3.55 -10.99
C VAL A 146 3.30 4.79 -11.08
N GLN A 147 2.91 5.72 -11.95
CA GLN A 147 3.42 7.08 -11.93
C GLN A 147 2.95 7.73 -10.62
N ILE A 148 3.85 7.81 -9.63
CA ILE A 148 3.57 8.26 -8.25
C ILE A 148 2.70 9.53 -8.21
N HIS A 149 2.94 10.45 -9.15
CA HIS A 149 2.16 11.69 -9.28
C HIS A 149 0.70 11.44 -9.69
N HIS A 150 0.44 10.59 -10.69
CA HIS A 150 -0.92 10.22 -11.07
C HIS A 150 -1.63 9.35 -10.03
N ALA A 151 -0.90 8.48 -9.33
CA ALA A 151 -1.47 7.73 -8.21
C ALA A 151 -1.91 8.67 -7.10
N LEU A 152 -1.08 9.62 -6.70
CA LEU A 152 -1.42 10.57 -5.65
C LEU A 152 -2.69 11.36 -6.00
N ASP A 153 -2.82 11.86 -7.23
CA ASP A 153 -4.03 12.58 -7.66
C ASP A 153 -5.29 11.71 -7.58
N LYS A 154 -5.19 10.44 -8.01
CA LYS A 154 -6.30 9.49 -7.92
C LYS A 154 -6.66 9.14 -6.47
N VAL A 155 -5.65 9.00 -5.61
CA VAL A 155 -5.81 8.76 -4.17
C VAL A 155 -6.47 9.96 -3.50
N CYS A 156 -6.04 11.17 -3.81
CA CYS A 156 -6.68 12.39 -3.33
C CYS A 156 -8.15 12.44 -3.74
N ALA A 157 -8.46 12.12 -5.01
CA ALA A 157 -9.83 12.11 -5.50
C ALA A 157 -10.70 11.05 -4.80
N LEU A 158 -10.16 9.84 -4.58
CA LEU A 158 -10.83 8.76 -3.87
C LEU A 158 -11.03 9.10 -2.39
N TYR A 159 -10.01 9.66 -1.74
CA TYR A 159 -10.08 10.11 -0.36
C TYR A 159 -11.14 11.21 -0.20
N ARG A 160 -11.20 12.15 -1.14
CA ARG A 160 -12.21 13.23 -1.13
C ARG A 160 -13.60 12.66 -1.28
N SER A 161 -13.77 11.69 -2.17
CA SER A 161 -15.04 10.98 -2.36
C SER A 161 -15.49 10.30 -1.06
N VAL A 162 -14.60 9.57 -0.39
CA VAL A 162 -14.90 8.91 0.89
C VAL A 162 -15.24 9.91 1.98
N LEU A 163 -14.41 10.93 2.19
CA LEU A 163 -14.65 11.96 3.20
C LEU A 163 -15.94 12.74 2.95
N SER A 164 -16.28 13.02 1.68
CA SER A 164 -17.50 13.77 1.33
C SER A 164 -18.80 13.09 1.78
N ASN A 165 -18.75 11.79 2.09
CA ASN A 165 -19.91 11.07 2.60
C ASN A 165 -20.23 11.41 4.06
N TYR A 166 -19.24 11.82 4.86
CA TYR A 166 -19.42 12.00 6.30
C TYR A 166 -18.72 13.22 6.90
N THR A 167 -17.95 13.99 6.12
CA THR A 167 -17.26 15.21 6.54
C THR A 167 -17.98 16.43 5.98
N LYS A 168 -18.03 17.52 6.77
CA LYS A 168 -18.59 18.80 6.37
C LYS A 168 -17.88 19.38 5.15
N ARG A 169 -18.64 19.92 4.18
CA ARG A 169 -18.06 20.49 2.95
C ARG A 169 -17.16 21.67 3.24
N GLU A 170 -17.52 22.47 4.23
CA GLU A 170 -16.77 23.66 4.65
C GLU A 170 -15.33 23.28 5.05
N VAL A 171 -15.14 22.11 5.66
CA VAL A 171 -13.82 21.59 6.03
C VAL A 171 -13.05 21.12 4.80
N LEU A 172 -13.71 20.37 3.91
CA LEU A 172 -13.09 19.80 2.70
C LEU A 172 -12.69 20.85 1.66
N ASP A 173 -13.40 21.98 1.62
CA ASP A 173 -13.13 23.05 0.67
C ASP A 173 -12.07 24.04 1.17
N THR A 174 -11.85 24.09 2.49
CA THR A 174 -10.91 25.04 3.13
C THR A 174 -9.53 24.43 3.37
N LEU A 175 -9.47 23.15 3.72
CA LEU A 175 -8.22 22.47 4.09
C LEU A 175 -7.68 21.62 2.95
N ASP A 176 -6.36 21.43 2.95
CA ASP A 176 -5.77 20.32 2.22
C ASP A 176 -6.36 19.00 2.74
N ILE A 177 -6.62 18.07 1.83
CA ILE A 177 -7.38 16.86 2.17
C ILE A 177 -6.67 15.98 3.19
N PHE A 178 -5.34 15.98 3.21
CA PHE A 178 -4.56 15.21 4.17
C PHE A 178 -4.34 15.94 5.50
N ALA A 179 -4.62 17.25 5.54
CA ALA A 179 -4.66 18.03 6.78
C ALA A 179 -6.02 17.90 7.52
N VAL A 180 -7.03 17.28 6.91
CA VAL A 180 -8.33 17.08 7.54
C VAL A 180 -8.21 16.04 8.65
N ASN A 181 -8.51 16.44 9.89
CA ASN A 181 -8.68 15.48 10.97
C ASN A 181 -10.03 14.76 10.82
N HIS A 182 -10.01 13.60 10.18
CA HIS A 182 -11.20 12.79 9.86
C HIS A 182 -11.75 12.00 11.07
N HIS A 183 -11.07 12.04 12.21
CA HIS A 183 -11.58 11.50 13.49
C HIS A 183 -12.29 12.56 14.33
N ASP A 184 -12.17 13.85 14.00
CA ASP A 184 -12.79 14.92 14.77
C ASP A 184 -14.32 14.94 14.52
N PRO A 185 -15.15 14.70 15.54
CA PRO A 185 -16.59 14.79 15.42
C PRO A 185 -17.07 16.19 15.00
N HIS A 186 -16.29 17.25 15.27
CA HIS A 186 -16.65 18.63 14.87
C HIS A 186 -16.55 18.85 13.37
N ASN A 187 -15.66 18.12 12.69
CA ASN A 187 -15.52 18.15 11.24
C ASN A 187 -16.55 17.21 10.55
N SER A 188 -17.11 16.27 11.31
CA SER A 188 -18.05 15.27 10.81
C SER A 188 -19.47 15.82 10.67
N LEU A 189 -20.20 15.27 9.72
CA LEU A 189 -21.64 15.43 9.57
C LEU A 189 -22.37 14.75 10.73
N SER A 190 -23.55 15.26 11.07
CA SER A 190 -24.42 14.56 12.02
C SER A 190 -24.80 13.18 11.48
N GLU A 191 -25.03 12.19 12.36
CA GLU A 191 -25.36 10.82 11.96
C GLU A 191 -26.51 10.73 10.94
N LYS A 192 -27.47 11.66 11.01
CA LYS A 192 -28.64 11.73 10.13
C LYS A 192 -28.30 12.20 8.71
N THR A 193 -27.24 12.99 8.58
CA THR A 193 -26.81 13.63 7.33
C THR A 193 -25.70 12.88 6.59
N VAL A 194 -25.07 11.88 7.22
CA VAL A 194 -24.08 11.02 6.57
C VAL A 194 -24.72 10.30 5.36
N HIS A 195 -23.99 10.28 4.24
CA HIS A 195 -24.39 9.63 3.00
C HIS A 195 -23.88 8.18 2.96
N PHE A 196 -24.78 7.22 2.75
CA PHE A 196 -24.46 5.78 2.66
C PHE A 196 -24.78 5.19 1.27
N GLY A 197 -24.91 6.06 0.26
CA GLY A 197 -25.40 5.71 -1.06
C GLY A 197 -26.90 6.02 -1.23
N THR A 198 -27.29 6.36 -2.46
CA THR A 198 -28.67 6.80 -2.79
C THR A 198 -29.73 5.75 -2.47
N LYS A 199 -29.43 4.46 -2.72
CA LYS A 199 -30.33 3.34 -2.42
C LYS A 199 -30.59 3.21 -0.91
N VAL A 200 -29.54 3.31 -0.09
CA VAL A 200 -29.65 3.24 1.37
C VAL A 200 -30.40 4.45 1.91
N GLN A 201 -30.13 5.65 1.40
CA GLN A 201 -30.84 6.85 1.87
C GLN A 201 -32.34 6.78 1.62
N ARG A 202 -32.76 6.26 0.47
CA ARG A 202 -34.18 6.00 0.22
C ARG A 202 -34.78 5.07 1.27
N MET A 203 -34.11 3.95 1.56
CA MET A 203 -34.57 3.00 2.57
C MET A 203 -34.59 3.62 3.98
N LEU A 204 -33.67 4.52 4.32
CA LEU A 204 -33.64 5.20 5.61
C LEU A 204 -34.80 6.19 5.78
N VAL A 205 -35.20 6.88 4.70
CA VAL A 205 -36.39 7.75 4.69
C VAL A 205 -37.67 6.93 4.84
N GLU A 206 -37.77 5.82 4.10
CA GLU A 206 -38.88 4.87 4.21
C GLU A 206 -38.96 4.25 5.62
N ALA A 207 -37.82 3.87 6.19
CA ALA A 207 -37.73 3.32 7.54
C ALA A 207 -38.10 4.32 8.62
N GLY A 208 -37.73 5.59 8.48
CA GLY A 208 -38.12 6.64 9.42
C GLY A 208 -39.63 6.91 9.46
N SER A 209 -40.36 6.48 8.44
CA SER A 209 -41.82 6.54 8.36
C SER A 209 -42.50 5.22 8.75
N CYS A 210 -41.73 4.15 8.97
CA CYS A 210 -42.21 2.81 9.22
C CYS A 210 -42.09 2.46 10.72
N PRO A 211 -43.20 2.23 11.44
CA PRO A 211 -43.18 1.91 12.88
C PRO A 211 -42.55 0.53 13.18
N THR A 212 -42.33 -0.31 12.17
CA THR A 212 -41.84 -1.68 12.33
C THR A 212 -40.32 -1.77 12.51
N ILE A 213 -39.57 -0.72 12.18
CA ILE A 213 -38.10 -0.73 12.31
C ILE A 213 -37.70 0.02 13.57
N GLU A 214 -37.08 -0.69 14.50
CA GLU A 214 -36.58 -0.09 15.73
C GLU A 214 -35.51 0.96 15.45
N ALA A 215 -35.67 2.17 16.01
CA ALA A 215 -34.74 3.28 15.78
C ALA A 215 -33.30 2.97 16.23
N SER A 216 -33.14 2.12 17.25
CA SER A 216 -31.83 1.67 17.75
C SER A 216 -31.05 0.88 16.71
N LEU A 217 -31.72 0.04 15.90
CA LEU A 217 -31.09 -0.76 14.85
C LEU A 217 -30.61 0.13 13.70
N VAL A 218 -31.37 1.16 13.36
CA VAL A 218 -30.98 2.16 12.35
C VAL A 218 -29.77 2.98 12.82
N SER A 219 -29.73 3.38 14.09
CA SER A 219 -28.56 4.06 14.67
C SER A 219 -27.33 3.14 14.66
N GLY A 220 -27.48 1.88 15.08
CA GLY A 220 -26.43 0.87 15.02
C GLY A 220 -25.88 0.65 13.60
N PHE A 221 -26.75 0.63 12.58
CA PHE A 221 -26.35 0.62 11.18
C PHE A 221 -25.49 1.83 10.79
N ARG A 222 -25.97 3.05 11.12
CA ARG A 222 -25.26 4.29 10.80
C ARG A 222 -23.87 4.33 11.41
N VAL A 223 -23.74 3.95 12.69
CA VAL A 223 -22.45 3.92 13.40
C VAL A 223 -21.49 2.93 12.75
N LYS A 224 -21.94 1.71 12.42
CA LYS A 224 -21.05 0.71 11.79
C LYS A 224 -20.59 1.14 10.40
N CYS A 225 -21.49 1.71 9.58
CA CYS A 225 -21.12 2.21 8.26
C CYS A 225 -20.23 3.46 8.33
N LEU A 226 -20.45 4.34 9.30
CA LEU A 226 -19.57 5.48 9.56
C LEU A 226 -18.17 5.02 9.96
N ASN A 227 -18.07 4.08 10.89
CA ASN A 227 -16.78 3.50 11.29
C ASN A 227 -16.07 2.87 10.09
N PHE A 228 -16.79 2.21 9.18
CA PHE A 228 -16.22 1.69 7.94
C PHE A 228 -15.62 2.80 7.06
N TYR A 229 -16.30 3.94 6.90
CA TYR A 229 -15.72 5.09 6.20
C TYR A 229 -14.47 5.64 6.90
N VAL A 230 -14.52 5.77 8.22
CA VAL A 230 -13.38 6.25 9.02
C VAL A 230 -12.17 5.32 8.87
N GLU A 231 -12.37 4.01 8.86
CA GLU A 231 -11.28 3.04 8.63
C GLU A 231 -10.64 3.20 7.24
N ILE A 232 -11.46 3.38 6.20
CA ILE A 232 -10.95 3.67 4.84
C ILE A 232 -10.18 5.00 4.84
N ALA A 233 -10.72 6.03 5.48
CA ALA A 233 -10.07 7.34 5.59
C ALA A 233 -8.73 7.27 6.33
N THR A 234 -8.65 6.51 7.42
CA THR A 234 -7.40 6.26 8.16
C THR A 234 -6.38 5.58 7.27
N PHE A 235 -6.77 4.52 6.56
CA PHE A 235 -5.90 3.85 5.60
C PHE A 235 -5.37 4.83 4.55
N LEU A 236 -6.23 5.67 3.97
CA LEU A 236 -5.88 6.65 2.95
C LEU A 236 -4.98 7.78 3.48
N SER A 237 -5.18 8.24 4.72
CA SER A 237 -4.36 9.29 5.34
C SER A 237 -2.90 8.85 5.53
N VAL A 238 -2.65 7.57 5.83
CA VAL A 238 -1.30 7.02 5.97
C VAL A 238 -0.56 6.98 4.63
N LEU A 239 -1.29 6.86 3.52
CA LEU A 239 -0.71 6.82 2.18
C LEU A 239 -0.10 8.15 1.77
N ASP A 240 -0.67 9.28 2.20
CA ASP A 240 -0.07 10.60 1.94
C ASP A 240 1.28 10.75 2.61
N HIS A 241 1.40 10.45 3.90
CA HIS A 241 2.68 10.55 4.61
C HIS A 241 3.78 9.76 3.88
N LYS A 242 3.44 8.59 3.33
CA LYS A 242 4.39 7.71 2.62
C LYS A 242 4.67 8.17 1.18
N LEU A 243 3.66 8.64 0.45
CA LEU A 243 3.81 9.15 -0.93
C LEU A 243 4.50 10.53 -0.96
N SER A 244 4.26 11.36 0.05
CA SER A 244 4.92 12.67 0.22
C SER A 244 6.40 12.51 0.59
N ILE A 245 6.77 11.50 1.40
CA ILE A 245 8.18 11.14 1.63
C ILE A 245 8.88 10.69 0.34
N SER A 246 8.18 9.92 -0.51
CA SER A 246 8.69 9.47 -1.81
C SER A 246 9.05 10.62 -2.76
N LYS A 247 8.25 11.71 -2.76
CA LYS A 247 8.56 12.93 -3.54
C LYS A 247 9.87 13.63 -3.13
N THR A 248 10.32 13.47 -1.89
CA THR A 248 11.53 14.11 -1.33
C THR A 248 12.83 13.28 -1.46
N MET A 249 12.79 12.13 -2.13
CA MET A 249 13.87 11.15 -2.34
C MET A 249 14.31 10.34 -1.10
N ARG A 250 14.76 9.10 -1.41
CA ARG A 250 15.84 8.28 -0.77
C ARG A 250 15.43 6.92 -0.15
N ASP A 251 14.17 6.69 0.21
CA ASP A 251 13.73 5.38 0.74
C ASP A 251 12.51 4.82 0.00
N LEU A 252 12.76 4.20 -1.16
CA LEU A 252 11.75 3.40 -1.87
C LEU A 252 11.43 2.09 -1.11
N THR A 253 12.25 1.70 -0.15
CA THR A 253 12.21 0.41 0.55
C THR A 253 10.92 0.19 1.35
N GLU A 254 10.40 1.22 2.01
CA GLU A 254 9.12 1.14 2.75
C GLU A 254 7.90 1.20 1.82
N LEU A 255 7.98 1.95 0.72
CA LEU A 255 6.92 2.05 -0.27
C LEU A 255 6.78 0.73 -1.05
N LEU A 256 7.91 0.13 -1.43
CA LEU A 256 8.00 -1.20 -2.05
C LEU A 256 7.45 -2.31 -1.16
N GLY A 257 7.54 -2.18 0.16
CA GLY A 257 6.95 -3.13 1.11
C GLY A 257 5.42 -3.13 1.11
N ILE A 258 4.79 -2.03 0.69
CA ILE A 258 3.32 -1.87 0.66
C ILE A 258 2.79 -2.05 -0.77
N PHE A 259 3.55 -1.56 -1.75
CA PHE A 259 3.20 -1.56 -3.17
C PHE A 259 4.44 -1.92 -4.00
N PRO A 260 4.80 -3.20 -4.12
CA PRO A 260 6.00 -3.63 -4.84
C PRO A 260 6.00 -3.24 -6.33
N ASN A 261 4.82 -3.02 -6.92
CA ASN A 261 4.65 -2.67 -8.34
C ASN A 261 4.97 -1.19 -8.67
N LEU A 262 5.35 -0.37 -7.69
CA LEU A 262 5.62 1.07 -7.87
C LEU A 262 6.96 1.38 -8.54
N VAL A 263 7.86 0.40 -8.70
CA VAL A 263 9.24 0.61 -9.23
C VAL A 263 9.54 -0.28 -10.44
N SER A 264 8.53 -0.84 -11.11
CA SER A 264 8.74 -1.50 -12.40
C SER A 264 8.91 -0.46 -13.52
N GLU A 265 10.03 0.25 -13.54
CA GLU A 265 10.53 0.83 -14.78
C GLU A 265 11.13 -0.29 -15.64
N PRO A 266 10.64 -0.51 -16.87
CA PRO A 266 11.45 -1.21 -17.85
C PRO A 266 12.61 -0.28 -18.22
N LEU A 267 13.80 -0.58 -17.70
CA LEU A 267 15.06 -0.12 -18.28
C LEU A 267 15.21 -0.78 -19.65
N HIS A 268 14.56 -0.19 -20.66
CA HIS A 268 14.86 -0.50 -22.05
C HIS A 268 14.91 0.79 -22.88
N ASP A 269 16.05 0.91 -23.56
CA ASP A 269 16.32 1.74 -24.74
C ASP A 269 16.82 3.16 -24.49
N ALA A 270 18.04 3.24 -23.92
CA ALA A 270 18.97 4.34 -24.17
C ALA A 270 20.42 3.82 -24.29
N VAL A 271 20.63 2.79 -25.11
CA VAL A 271 21.96 2.43 -25.64
C VAL A 271 21.76 1.98 -27.08
N ASN A 272 21.77 2.94 -27.99
CA ASN A 272 22.25 2.85 -29.39
C ASN A 272 21.69 4.05 -30.15
N ASP A 273 22.43 5.15 -30.13
CA ASP A 273 22.62 6.05 -31.27
C ASP A 273 23.80 6.96 -30.90
N ASP A 274 25.00 6.46 -31.22
CA ASP A 274 26.15 7.17 -31.80
C ASP A 274 27.29 6.17 -32.11
#